data_AF-A0A7C5GNK0-F1
#
_entry.id   AF-A0A7C5GNK0-F1
#
_cell.length_a   1.000
_cell.length_b   1.000
_cell.length_c   1.000
_cell.angle_alpha   90.00
_cell.angle_beta   90.00
_cell.angle_gamma   90.00
#
_symmetry.space_group_name_H-M   'P 1'
#
loop_
_entity.id
_entity.type
_entity.pdbx_description
1 polymer ?
#
loop_
_entity_poly.entity_id
_entity_poly.type
_entity_poly.pdbx_seq_one_letter_code
_entity_poly.pdbx_strand_id
1 'polypeptide(L)'
;MKEKIFAALFAIFLATTIALGALYYMEHSKYLELQERYTNLEKALNDLENKYQGFIDEIKDYQKSFVKTTIPVYNETRTLVAYETIYVPTKTISVENFTLSGVSGLIRVTVMIQYSNDNYTISTVYVVNGSDALAATISAANVDYTLGAYGAFVNGINGIYGNWASNGTWWSFWYWDDKSKSWKLSNVGPSAYKVHNGSIIAWVFTKGYPPEDMPSYKPSS
;
A
#
# COMPACT_ATOMS: atom_id res chain seq x y z
N MET A 1 71.41 -20.55 64.93
CA MET A 1 71.64 -19.94 63.59
C MET A 1 70.77 -20.60 62.52
N LYS A 2 70.75 -21.94 62.43
CA LYS A 2 69.93 -22.70 61.46
C LYS A 2 68.41 -22.47 61.58
N GLU A 3 67.87 -22.42 62.79
CA GLU A 3 66.42 -22.21 63.01
C GLU A 3 65.93 -20.83 62.57
N LYS A 4 66.72 -19.78 62.81
CA LYS A 4 66.37 -18.41 62.36
C LYS A 4 66.40 -18.29 60.84
N ILE A 5 67.34 -18.98 60.19
CA ILE A 5 67.44 -19.05 58.72
C ILE A 5 66.25 -19.84 58.15
N PHE A 6 65.87 -20.96 58.77
CA PHE A 6 64.71 -21.74 58.36
C PHE A 6 63.40 -20.95 58.51
N ALA A 7 63.21 -20.28 59.65
CA ALA A 7 62.05 -19.42 59.87
C ALA A 7 61.96 -18.28 58.86
N ALA A 8 63.10 -17.66 58.49
CA ALA A 8 63.14 -16.63 57.47
C ALA A 8 62.79 -17.17 56.07
N LEU A 9 63.32 -18.35 55.69
CA LEU A 9 63.01 -18.98 54.40
C LEU A 9 61.54 -19.42 54.31
N PHE A 10 60.98 -19.93 55.41
CA PHE A 10 59.57 -20.30 55.50
C PHE A 10 58.65 -19.08 55.40
N ALA A 11 59.01 -17.97 56.05
CA ALA A 11 58.28 -16.71 55.93
C ALA A 11 58.30 -16.14 54.50
N ILE A 12 59.44 -16.24 53.81
CA ILE A 12 59.55 -15.83 52.40
C ILE A 12 58.68 -16.71 51.51
N PHE A 13 58.69 -18.03 51.71
CA PHE A 13 57.85 -18.97 50.96
C PHE A 13 56.35 -18.72 51.16
N LEU A 14 55.91 -18.45 52.40
CA LEU A 14 54.52 -18.07 52.68
C LEU A 14 54.14 -16.74 52.02
N ALA A 15 55.01 -15.73 52.08
CA ALA A 15 54.74 -14.44 51.45
C ALA A 15 54.64 -14.54 49.92
N THR A 16 55.51 -15.32 49.27
CA THR A 16 55.47 -15.49 47.81
C THR A 16 54.28 -16.32 47.36
N THR A 17 53.90 -17.37 48.08
CA THR A 17 52.71 -18.18 47.75
C THR A 17 51.42 -17.39 47.90
N ILE A 18 51.28 -16.57 48.94
CA ILE A 18 50.13 -15.66 49.09
C ILE A 18 50.12 -14.60 47.98
N ALA A 19 51.27 -14.00 47.66
CA ALA A 19 51.37 -13.01 46.58
C ALA A 19 51.01 -13.60 45.20
N LEU A 20 51.49 -14.80 44.90
CA LEU A 20 51.16 -15.52 43.66
C LEU A 20 49.69 -15.94 43.62
N GLY A 21 49.12 -16.41 44.74
CA GLY A 21 47.71 -16.72 44.85
C GLY A 21 46.82 -15.48 44.66
N ALA A 22 47.20 -14.35 45.23
CA ALA A 22 46.51 -13.08 45.04
C ALA A 22 46.60 -12.58 43.59
N LEU A 23 47.78 -12.67 42.95
CA LEU A 23 47.96 -12.34 41.53
C LEU A 23 47.12 -13.23 40.62
N TYR A 24 47.14 -14.55 40.85
CA TYR A 24 46.34 -15.51 40.11
C TYR A 24 44.83 -15.24 40.27
N TYR A 25 44.37 -14.97 41.49
CA TYR A 25 42.97 -14.63 41.76
C TYR A 25 42.56 -13.30 41.09
N MET A 26 43.41 -12.29 41.13
CA MET A 26 43.17 -11.00 40.45
C MET A 26 43.13 -11.14 38.93
N GLU A 27 43.97 -11.99 38.33
CA GLU A 27 43.96 -12.24 36.88
C GLU A 27 42.75 -13.09 36.46
N HIS A 28 42.42 -14.12 37.25
CA HIS A 28 41.25 -14.96 37.00
C HIS A 28 39.93 -14.20 37.16
N SER A 29 39.80 -13.34 38.17
CA SER A 29 38.61 -12.46 38.33
C SER A 29 38.43 -11.51 37.15
N LYS A 30 39.51 -10.85 36.68
CA LYS A 30 39.47 -10.03 35.46
C LYS A 30 39.07 -10.83 34.21
N TYR A 31 39.54 -12.07 34.09
CA TYR A 31 39.15 -12.95 33.00
C TYR A 31 37.66 -13.29 33.05
N LEU A 32 37.11 -13.63 34.22
CA LEU A 32 35.69 -13.89 34.41
C LEU A 32 34.81 -12.66 34.09
N GLU A 33 35.21 -11.48 34.57
CA GLU A 33 34.54 -10.21 34.24
C GLU A 33 34.55 -9.93 32.73
N LEU A 34 35.69 -10.18 32.07
CA LEU A 34 35.81 -10.00 30.62
C LEU A 34 34.92 -10.99 29.85
N GLN A 35 34.84 -12.24 30.32
CA GLN A 35 33.98 -13.26 29.72
C GLN A 35 32.50 -12.88 29.86
N GLU A 36 32.09 -12.40 31.04
CA GLU A 36 30.71 -11.91 31.25
C GLU A 36 30.39 -10.71 30.34
N ARG A 37 31.31 -9.75 30.22
CA ARG A 37 31.17 -8.61 29.30
C ARG A 37 31.04 -9.06 27.85
N TYR A 38 31.82 -10.04 27.43
CA TYR A 38 31.73 -10.60 26.08
C TYR A 38 30.36 -11.25 25.83
N THR A 39 29.88 -12.08 26.75
CA THR A 39 28.55 -12.71 26.64
C THR A 39 27.43 -11.67 26.61
N ASN A 40 27.51 -10.61 27.41
CA ASN A 40 26.52 -9.53 27.39
C ASN A 40 26.55 -8.75 26.07
N LEU A 41 27.75 -8.51 25.52
CA LEU A 41 27.90 -7.88 24.21
C LEU A 41 27.34 -8.75 23.09
N GLU A 42 27.59 -10.05 23.10
CA GLU A 42 27.06 -11.01 22.13
C GLU A 42 25.52 -11.05 22.18
N LYS A 43 24.93 -11.09 23.37
CA LYS A 43 23.47 -10.98 23.53
C LYS A 43 22.92 -9.68 22.98
N ALA A 44 23.58 -8.55 23.26
CA ALA A 44 23.16 -7.25 22.74
C ALA A 44 23.27 -7.16 21.22
N LEU A 45 24.31 -7.77 20.63
CA LEU A 45 24.49 -7.83 19.18
C LEU A 45 23.40 -8.69 18.53
N ASN A 46 23.11 -9.85 19.10
CA ASN A 46 22.04 -10.74 18.61
C ASN A 46 20.66 -10.06 18.72
N ASP A 47 20.38 -9.35 19.81
CA ASP A 47 19.14 -8.57 19.96
C ASP A 47 19.04 -7.45 18.90
N LEU A 48 20.14 -6.75 18.65
CA LEU A 48 20.21 -5.72 17.59
C LEU A 48 20.00 -6.31 16.20
N GLU A 49 20.61 -7.45 15.90
CA GLU A 49 20.43 -8.16 14.63
C GLU A 49 18.97 -8.58 14.42
N ASN A 50 18.33 -9.15 15.45
CA ASN A 50 16.92 -9.53 15.40
C ASN A 50 16.01 -8.30 15.17
N LYS A 51 16.26 -7.18 15.86
CA LYS A 51 15.52 -5.93 15.65
C LYS A 51 15.70 -5.39 14.23
N TYR A 52 16.92 -5.43 13.70
CA TYR A 52 17.21 -5.02 12.34
C TYR A 52 16.45 -5.88 11.31
N GLN A 53 16.44 -7.20 11.48
CA GLN A 53 15.68 -8.09 10.58
C GLN A 53 14.18 -7.84 10.66
N GLY A 54 13.63 -7.67 11.88
CA GLY A 54 12.23 -7.31 12.06
C GLY A 54 11.85 -6.02 11.33
N PHE A 55 12.69 -4.99 11.43
CA PHE A 55 12.49 -3.73 10.71
C PHE A 55 12.50 -3.90 9.18
N ILE A 56 13.44 -4.69 8.64
CA ILE A 56 13.50 -4.99 7.22
C ILE A 56 12.23 -5.69 6.74
N ASP A 57 11.69 -6.62 7.53
CA ASP A 57 10.46 -7.32 7.19
C ASP A 57 9.22 -6.39 7.25
N GLU A 58 9.17 -5.46 8.20
CA GLU A 58 8.14 -4.40 8.21
C GLU A 58 8.21 -3.50 6.96
N ILE A 59 9.40 -3.12 6.51
CA ILE A 59 9.57 -2.35 5.26
C ILE A 59 9.09 -3.16 4.05
N LYS A 60 9.45 -4.45 3.98
CA LYS A 60 8.98 -5.32 2.87
C LYS A 60 7.46 -5.43 2.87
N ASP A 61 6.84 -5.55 4.05
CA ASP A 61 5.39 -5.57 4.19
C ASP A 61 4.76 -4.23 3.78
N TYR A 62 5.38 -3.10 4.16
CA TYR A 62 4.98 -1.76 3.70
C TYR A 62 4.91 -1.64 2.19
N GLN A 63 5.97 -2.08 1.51
CA GLN A 63 6.10 -1.98 0.07
C GLN A 63 5.01 -2.79 -0.64
N LYS A 64 4.56 -3.90 -0.02
CA LYS A 64 3.43 -4.70 -0.50
C LYS A 64 2.07 -4.05 -0.24
N SER A 65 1.99 -3.09 0.68
CA SER A 65 0.75 -2.38 1.03
C SER A 65 0.35 -1.28 0.05
N PHE A 66 1.13 -1.04 -1.00
CA PHE A 66 0.81 -0.03 -2.01
C PHE A 66 -0.28 -0.50 -2.96
N VAL A 67 -1.29 0.34 -3.15
CA VAL A 67 -2.38 0.11 -4.11
C VAL A 67 -2.19 1.03 -5.31
N LYS A 68 -2.25 0.44 -6.51
CA LYS A 68 -2.28 1.18 -7.77
C LYS A 68 -3.64 1.86 -7.91
N THR A 69 -3.65 3.17 -8.18
CA THR A 69 -4.89 3.93 -8.38
C THR A 69 -4.72 5.05 -9.40
N THR A 70 -5.83 5.58 -9.90
CA THR A 70 -5.86 6.67 -10.88
C THR A 70 -6.37 7.95 -10.22
N ILE A 71 -5.69 9.08 -10.49
CA ILE A 71 -6.11 10.41 -10.05
C ILE A 71 -6.35 11.35 -11.24
N PRO A 72 -7.35 12.24 -11.16
CA PRO A 72 -7.49 13.35 -12.11
C PRO A 72 -6.40 14.41 -11.86
N VAL A 73 -5.76 14.87 -12.93
CA VAL A 73 -4.76 15.95 -12.91
C VAL A 73 -5.39 17.22 -13.46
N TYR A 74 -5.28 18.30 -12.69
CA TYR A 74 -5.81 19.61 -13.04
C TYR A 74 -4.68 20.61 -13.28
N ASN A 75 -4.87 21.53 -14.22
CA ASN A 75 -3.97 22.66 -14.38
C ASN A 75 -4.24 23.77 -13.33
N GLU A 76 -3.49 24.86 -13.40
CA GLU A 76 -3.62 26.01 -12.48
C GLU A 76 -5.03 26.64 -12.49
N THR A 77 -5.75 26.54 -13.61
CA THR A 77 -7.13 27.03 -13.76
C THR A 77 -8.18 26.02 -13.30
N ARG A 78 -7.79 24.92 -12.65
CA ARG A 78 -8.66 23.81 -12.19
C ARG A 78 -9.41 23.10 -13.32
N THR A 79 -8.86 23.13 -14.52
CA THR A 79 -9.37 22.37 -15.66
C THR A 79 -8.71 21.00 -15.67
N LEU A 80 -9.53 19.94 -15.79
CA LEU A 80 -9.02 18.57 -15.93
C LEU A 80 -8.22 18.48 -17.24
N VAL A 81 -6.97 18.03 -17.15
CA VAL A 81 -6.06 17.92 -18.31
C VAL A 81 -5.65 16.48 -18.60
N ALA A 82 -5.55 15.64 -17.58
CA ALA A 82 -5.09 14.27 -17.72
C ALA A 82 -5.54 13.39 -16.55
N TYR A 83 -5.26 12.10 -16.66
CA TYR A 83 -5.31 11.16 -15.54
C TYR A 83 -3.95 10.50 -15.39
N GLU A 84 -3.50 10.35 -14.15
CA GLU A 84 -2.23 9.69 -13.84
C GLU A 84 -2.44 8.50 -12.92
N THR A 85 -1.61 7.48 -13.12
CA THR A 85 -1.55 6.33 -12.22
C THR A 85 -0.52 6.60 -11.12
N ILE A 86 -0.95 6.45 -9.87
CA ILE A 86 -0.08 6.55 -8.70
C ILE A 86 -0.16 5.27 -7.86
N TYR A 87 0.82 5.08 -6.99
CA TYR A 87 0.84 4.01 -5.99
C TYR A 87 0.68 4.63 -4.61
N VAL A 88 -0.37 4.24 -3.90
CA VAL A 88 -0.75 4.84 -2.63
C VAL A 88 -0.53 3.83 -1.50
N PRO A 89 0.26 4.17 -0.46
CA PRO A 89 0.44 3.30 0.69
C PRO A 89 -0.85 3.24 1.49
N THR A 90 -1.29 2.02 1.84
CA THR A 90 -2.52 1.82 2.60
C THR A 90 -2.29 1.57 4.08
N LYS A 91 -1.06 1.19 4.45
CA LYS A 91 -0.65 0.97 5.84
C LYS A 91 0.12 2.17 6.36
N THR A 92 0.06 2.44 7.66
CA THR A 92 1.00 3.35 8.34
C THR A 92 2.09 2.52 8.98
N ILE A 93 3.33 3.00 8.89
CA ILE A 93 4.46 2.44 9.63
C ILE A 93 4.97 3.48 10.60
N SER A 94 5.17 3.06 11.84
CA SER A 94 5.74 3.89 12.90
C SER A 94 6.81 3.10 13.61
N VAL A 95 8.05 3.56 13.50
CA VAL A 95 9.22 2.96 14.13
C VAL A 95 9.97 4.07 14.86
N GLU A 96 9.90 4.05 16.19
CA GLU A 96 10.50 5.03 17.12
C GLU A 96 10.33 6.49 16.70
N ASN A 97 11.24 7.00 15.85
CA ASN A 97 11.33 8.40 15.40
C ASN A 97 10.94 8.60 13.92
N PHE A 98 10.45 7.56 13.25
CA PHE A 98 10.10 7.59 11.84
C PHE A 98 8.68 7.09 11.63
N THR A 99 7.83 7.94 11.08
CA THR A 99 6.47 7.59 10.71
C THR A 99 6.27 7.81 9.22
N LEU A 100 5.98 6.74 8.49
CA LEU A 100 5.46 6.79 7.15
C LEU A 100 3.95 6.66 7.22
N SER A 101 3.26 7.74 6.85
CA SER A 101 1.80 7.77 6.87
C SER A 101 1.23 6.98 5.69
N GLY A 102 0.32 6.06 5.99
CA GLY A 102 -0.61 5.57 4.98
C GLY A 102 -1.57 6.69 4.58
N VAL A 103 -2.07 6.64 3.35
CA VAL A 103 -3.12 7.58 2.92
C VAL A 103 -4.47 7.00 3.33
N SER A 104 -5.06 7.57 4.39
CA SER A 104 -6.49 7.36 4.66
C SER A 104 -7.30 8.15 3.65
N GLY A 105 -8.18 7.50 2.91
CA GLY A 105 -9.01 8.18 1.91
C GLY A 105 -9.17 7.45 0.60
N LEU A 106 -8.73 6.20 0.47
CA LEU A 106 -9.20 5.36 -0.62
C LEU A 106 -10.67 4.96 -0.38
N ILE A 107 -11.47 5.04 -1.42
CA ILE A 107 -12.86 4.60 -1.47
C ILE A 107 -12.98 3.43 -2.43
N ARG A 108 -13.85 2.48 -2.09
CA ARG A 108 -14.12 1.29 -2.91
C ARG A 108 -15.21 1.62 -3.92
N VAL A 109 -14.96 1.34 -5.19
CA VAL A 109 -15.94 1.51 -6.28
C VAL A 109 -16.06 0.21 -7.06
N THR A 110 -17.29 -0.18 -7.37
CA THR A 110 -17.56 -1.33 -8.25
C THR A 110 -17.82 -0.82 -9.66
N VAL A 111 -17.05 -1.32 -10.61
CA VAL A 111 -17.13 -0.95 -12.03
C VAL A 111 -17.56 -2.16 -12.83
N MET A 112 -18.70 -2.06 -13.50
CA MET A 112 -19.18 -3.02 -14.47
C MET A 112 -18.83 -2.55 -15.89
N ILE A 113 -18.35 -3.45 -16.75
CA ILE A 113 -18.16 -3.19 -18.18
C ILE A 113 -18.88 -4.28 -18.96
N GLN A 114 -19.90 -3.89 -19.70
CA GLN A 114 -20.79 -4.75 -20.47
C GLN A 114 -20.57 -4.54 -21.97
N TYR A 115 -20.13 -5.59 -22.65
CA TYR A 115 -19.96 -5.62 -24.11
C TYR A 115 -21.20 -6.14 -24.83
N SER A 116 -21.98 -6.99 -24.15
CA SER A 116 -23.31 -7.46 -24.55
C SER A 116 -24.06 -7.99 -23.31
N ASN A 117 -25.35 -8.31 -23.43
CA ASN A 117 -26.17 -8.72 -22.28
C ASN A 117 -25.61 -9.91 -21.49
N ASP A 118 -24.92 -10.83 -22.16
CA ASP A 118 -24.30 -12.03 -21.57
C ASP A 118 -22.77 -11.92 -21.41
N ASN A 119 -22.16 -10.80 -21.84
CA ASN A 119 -20.72 -10.58 -21.77
C ASN A 119 -20.42 -9.29 -21.02
N TYR A 120 -20.13 -9.42 -19.73
CA TYR A 120 -19.71 -8.31 -18.88
C TYR A 120 -18.69 -8.75 -17.84
N THR A 121 -17.92 -7.79 -17.35
CA THR A 121 -17.02 -7.95 -16.21
C THR A 121 -17.45 -7.04 -15.06
N ILE A 122 -17.13 -7.46 -13.84
CA ILE A 122 -17.31 -6.65 -12.62
C ILE A 122 -15.96 -6.61 -11.92
N SER A 123 -15.45 -5.40 -11.70
CA SER A 123 -14.19 -5.16 -11.01
C SER A 123 -14.44 -4.28 -9.79
N THR A 124 -13.79 -4.61 -8.69
CA THR A 124 -13.71 -3.70 -7.53
C THR A 124 -12.38 -2.97 -7.59
N VAL A 125 -12.42 -1.64 -7.61
CA VAL A 125 -11.25 -0.77 -7.64
C VAL A 125 -11.24 0.16 -6.43
N TYR A 126 -10.04 0.63 -6.08
CA TYR A 126 -9.84 1.61 -5.04
C TYR A 126 -9.35 2.91 -5.67
N VAL A 127 -10.09 4.00 -5.42
CA VAL A 127 -9.74 5.35 -5.89
C VAL A 127 -9.66 6.32 -4.75
N VAL A 128 -8.92 7.42 -4.91
CA VAL A 128 -8.86 8.48 -3.90
C VAL A 128 -10.24 9.11 -3.71
N ASN A 129 -10.61 9.43 -2.47
CA ASN A 129 -11.86 10.12 -2.15
C ASN A 129 -11.91 11.47 -2.88
N GLY A 130 -13.04 11.74 -3.55
CA GLY A 130 -13.21 12.90 -4.42
C GLY A 130 -12.81 12.66 -5.89
N SER A 131 -12.31 11.47 -6.23
CA SER A 131 -12.18 11.04 -7.63
C SER A 131 -13.52 10.97 -8.35
N ASP A 132 -13.47 10.96 -9.67
CA ASP A 132 -14.62 10.81 -10.55
C ASP A 132 -14.76 9.39 -11.10
N ALA A 133 -15.87 9.13 -11.80
CA ALA A 133 -16.16 7.82 -12.37
C ALA A 133 -15.18 7.42 -13.47
N LEU A 134 -14.57 8.38 -14.19
CA LEU A 134 -13.58 8.06 -15.21
C LEU A 134 -12.28 7.54 -14.57
N ALA A 135 -11.81 8.14 -13.48
CA ALA A 135 -10.68 7.62 -12.72
C ALA A 135 -10.91 6.16 -12.26
N ALA A 136 -12.10 5.85 -11.74
CA ALA A 136 -12.46 4.48 -11.36
C ALA A 136 -12.47 3.53 -12.57
N THR A 137 -12.94 4.01 -13.72
CA THR A 137 -12.98 3.22 -14.96
C THR A 137 -11.57 2.92 -15.49
N ILE A 138 -10.68 3.91 -15.50
CA ILE A 138 -9.27 3.73 -15.90
C ILE A 138 -8.54 2.77 -14.96
N SER A 139 -8.88 2.78 -13.66
CA SER A 139 -8.35 1.79 -12.71
C SER A 139 -8.85 0.37 -13.00
N ALA A 140 -10.01 0.21 -13.63
CA ALA A 140 -10.63 -1.08 -13.92
C ALA A 140 -10.30 -1.65 -15.31
N ALA A 141 -9.98 -0.80 -16.28
CA ALA A 141 -9.83 -1.18 -17.68
C ALA A 141 -8.92 -0.21 -18.47
N ASN A 142 -8.52 -0.62 -19.67
CA ASN A 142 -7.88 0.30 -20.62
C ASN A 142 -8.96 1.17 -21.28
N VAL A 143 -8.91 2.48 -21.10
CA VAL A 143 -9.94 3.42 -21.57
C VAL A 143 -9.30 4.45 -22.49
N ASP A 144 -9.85 4.56 -23.70
CA ASP A 144 -9.62 5.69 -24.60
C ASP A 144 -10.76 6.70 -24.39
N TYR A 145 -10.41 7.96 -24.13
CA TYR A 145 -11.36 9.04 -23.89
C TYR A 145 -10.88 10.36 -24.50
N THR A 146 -11.85 11.21 -24.84
CA THR A 146 -11.63 12.59 -25.29
C THR A 146 -12.22 13.53 -24.25
N LEU A 147 -11.44 14.49 -23.76
CA LEU A 147 -11.98 15.55 -22.89
C LEU A 147 -12.77 16.56 -23.72
N GLY A 148 -14.00 16.85 -23.30
CA GLY A 148 -14.87 17.84 -23.93
C GLY A 148 -15.55 18.76 -22.92
N ALA A 149 -16.34 19.71 -23.42
CA ALA A 149 -17.01 20.72 -22.60
C ALA A 149 -18.01 20.15 -21.57
N TYR A 150 -18.54 18.95 -21.82
CA TYR A 150 -19.52 18.26 -20.96
C TYR A 150 -18.91 17.15 -20.11
N GLY A 151 -17.57 17.13 -20.00
CA GLY A 151 -16.80 16.05 -19.42
C GLY A 151 -16.18 15.15 -20.48
N ALA A 152 -15.54 14.07 -20.02
CA ALA A 152 -14.87 13.11 -20.88
C ALA A 152 -15.89 12.27 -21.66
N PHE A 153 -15.70 12.15 -22.96
CA PHE A 153 -16.38 11.18 -23.79
C PHE A 153 -15.51 9.92 -23.92
N VAL A 154 -16.05 8.75 -23.61
CA VAL A 154 -15.31 7.48 -23.72
C VAL A 154 -15.42 6.96 -25.15
N ASN A 155 -14.30 6.97 -25.86
CA ASN A 155 -14.20 6.49 -27.24
C ASN A 155 -14.22 4.96 -27.28
N GLY A 156 -13.53 4.32 -26.33
CA GLY A 156 -13.43 2.87 -26.27
C GLY A 156 -12.95 2.34 -24.92
N ILE A 157 -13.32 1.08 -24.64
CA ILE A 157 -12.91 0.35 -23.44
C ILE A 157 -12.37 -1.01 -23.88
N ASN A 158 -11.16 -1.36 -23.42
CA ASN A 158 -10.46 -2.61 -23.74
C ASN A 158 -10.38 -2.90 -25.26
N GLY A 159 -10.17 -1.84 -26.05
CA GLY A 159 -10.04 -1.93 -27.51
C GLY A 159 -11.35 -2.00 -28.30
N ILE A 160 -12.51 -1.96 -27.63
CA ILE A 160 -13.82 -1.89 -28.28
C ILE A 160 -14.28 -0.44 -28.33
N TYR A 161 -14.47 0.07 -29.55
CA TYR A 161 -14.78 1.47 -29.82
C TYR A 161 -16.22 1.68 -30.27
N GLY A 162 -16.83 2.78 -29.83
CA GLY A 162 -18.09 3.26 -30.39
C GLY A 162 -17.90 3.83 -31.80
N ASN A 163 -18.88 3.61 -32.67
CA ASN A 163 -18.95 4.23 -33.99
C ASN A 163 -20.35 4.77 -34.25
N TRP A 164 -20.62 5.97 -33.72
CA TRP A 164 -21.91 6.63 -33.88
C TRP A 164 -22.28 6.83 -35.36
N ALA A 165 -21.33 7.30 -36.18
CA ALA A 165 -21.58 7.64 -37.58
C ALA A 165 -21.94 6.44 -38.46
N SER A 166 -21.33 5.27 -38.22
CA SER A 166 -21.55 4.10 -39.06
C SER A 166 -22.71 3.22 -38.59
N ASN A 167 -22.86 3.00 -37.28
CA ASN A 167 -23.79 2.02 -36.75
C ASN A 167 -24.47 2.45 -35.43
N GLY A 168 -24.34 3.71 -35.05
CA GLY A 168 -24.97 4.26 -33.86
C GLY A 168 -24.44 3.70 -32.54
N THR A 169 -23.28 3.03 -32.54
CA THR A 169 -22.73 2.41 -31.32
C THR A 169 -21.93 3.39 -30.46
N TRP A 170 -22.02 3.24 -29.15
CA TRP A 170 -21.28 4.05 -28.18
C TRP A 170 -21.24 3.37 -26.80
N TRP A 171 -20.38 3.89 -25.92
CA TRP A 171 -20.29 3.47 -24.53
C TRP A 171 -21.18 4.34 -23.65
N SER A 172 -22.28 3.76 -23.16
CA SER A 172 -23.21 4.44 -22.25
C SER A 172 -22.78 4.32 -20.79
N PHE A 173 -22.84 5.43 -20.06
CA PHE A 173 -22.40 5.53 -18.67
C PHE A 173 -23.60 5.53 -17.71
N TRP A 174 -23.60 4.60 -16.77
CA TRP A 174 -24.68 4.38 -15.82
C TRP A 174 -24.17 4.40 -14.38
N TYR A 175 -25.04 4.77 -13.46
CA TYR A 175 -24.81 4.64 -12.03
C TYR A 175 -25.97 3.91 -11.37
N TRP A 176 -25.67 3.15 -10.32
CA TRP A 176 -26.69 2.52 -9.50
C TRP A 176 -27.24 3.54 -8.51
N ASP A 177 -28.53 3.87 -8.64
CA ASP A 177 -29.20 4.66 -7.61
C ASP A 177 -29.67 3.74 -6.48
N ASP A 178 -29.00 3.84 -5.33
CA ASP A 178 -29.31 2.99 -4.18
C ASP A 178 -30.70 3.28 -3.59
N LYS A 179 -31.21 4.51 -3.77
CA LYS A 179 -32.54 4.89 -3.27
C LYS A 179 -33.64 4.22 -4.07
N SER A 180 -33.60 4.29 -5.39
CA SER A 180 -34.59 3.64 -6.25
C SER A 180 -34.26 2.18 -6.61
N LYS A 181 -33.13 1.65 -6.13
CA LYS A 181 -32.62 0.30 -6.42
C LYS A 181 -32.66 -0.01 -7.92
N SER A 182 -32.19 0.93 -8.74
CA SER A 182 -32.22 0.82 -10.20
C SER A 182 -31.06 1.53 -10.87
N TRP A 183 -30.65 1.04 -12.03
CA TRP A 183 -29.71 1.75 -12.90
C TRP A 183 -30.32 3.04 -13.44
N LYS A 184 -29.51 4.10 -13.44
CA LYS A 184 -29.82 5.39 -14.06
C LYS A 184 -28.75 5.72 -15.09
N LEU A 185 -29.20 6.10 -16.28
CA LEU A 185 -28.32 6.65 -17.30
C LEU A 185 -27.83 8.01 -16.82
N SER A 186 -26.51 8.22 -16.84
CA SER A 186 -25.95 9.50 -16.43
C SER A 186 -26.29 10.59 -17.45
N ASN A 187 -26.64 11.78 -16.94
CA ASN A 187 -26.82 12.99 -17.75
C ASN A 187 -25.52 13.81 -17.89
N VAL A 188 -24.44 13.38 -17.25
CA VAL A 188 -23.11 14.01 -17.30
C VAL A 188 -22.05 12.99 -17.71
N GLY A 189 -20.95 13.47 -18.30
CA GLY A 189 -19.79 12.62 -18.58
C GLY A 189 -19.19 12.03 -17.29
N PRO A 190 -18.52 10.87 -17.35
CA PRO A 190 -17.92 10.20 -16.19
C PRO A 190 -16.90 11.05 -15.43
N SER A 191 -16.19 11.98 -16.09
CA SER A 191 -15.24 12.89 -15.43
C SER A 191 -15.91 13.98 -14.59
N ALA A 192 -17.21 14.22 -14.80
CA ALA A 192 -18.01 15.16 -14.02
C ALA A 192 -18.81 14.44 -12.92
N TYR A 193 -18.89 13.11 -12.94
CA TYR A 193 -19.58 12.32 -11.95
C TYR A 193 -18.64 11.95 -10.80
N LYS A 194 -18.89 12.47 -9.60
CA LYS A 194 -18.10 12.15 -8.41
C LYS A 194 -18.55 10.83 -7.79
N VAL A 195 -17.59 9.92 -7.57
CA VAL A 195 -17.83 8.66 -6.89
C VAL A 195 -17.58 8.80 -5.39
N HIS A 196 -18.32 8.01 -4.61
CA HIS A 196 -18.18 7.89 -3.16
C HIS A 196 -17.92 6.43 -2.79
N ASN A 197 -17.59 6.19 -1.52
CA ASN A 197 -17.37 4.82 -1.05
C ASN A 197 -18.64 3.98 -1.27
N GLY A 198 -18.46 2.81 -1.89
CA GLY A 198 -19.55 1.91 -2.26
C GLY A 198 -20.30 2.30 -3.54
N SER A 199 -19.90 3.35 -4.28
CA SER A 199 -20.51 3.64 -5.58
C SER A 199 -20.39 2.43 -6.52
N ILE A 200 -21.45 2.20 -7.29
CA ILE A 200 -21.51 1.18 -8.32
C ILE A 200 -21.83 1.87 -9.65
N ILE A 201 -20.94 1.72 -10.61
CA ILE A 201 -21.05 2.32 -11.95
C ILE A 201 -20.99 1.23 -13.02
N ALA A 202 -21.58 1.51 -14.18
CA ALA A 202 -21.56 0.59 -15.30
C ALA A 202 -21.30 1.31 -16.63
N TRP A 203 -20.58 0.61 -17.50
CA TRP A 203 -20.38 0.95 -18.89
C TRP A 203 -21.08 -0.10 -19.74
N VAL A 204 -21.95 0.33 -20.65
CA VAL A 204 -22.66 -0.58 -21.55
C VAL A 204 -22.39 -0.17 -22.99
N PHE A 205 -21.77 -1.06 -23.75
CA PHE A 205 -21.62 -0.92 -25.19
C PHE A 205 -22.96 -1.20 -25.84
N THR A 206 -23.54 -0.20 -26.49
CA THR A 206 -24.93 -0.24 -26.96
C THR A 206 -25.11 0.58 -28.22
N LYS A 207 -26.34 0.64 -28.74
CA LYS A 207 -26.77 1.41 -29.90
C LYS A 207 -27.87 2.41 -29.54
N GLY A 208 -27.96 3.46 -30.34
CA GLY A 208 -29.05 4.43 -30.29
C GLY A 208 -28.99 5.38 -29.09
N TYR A 209 -29.87 6.39 -29.10
CA TYR A 209 -30.09 7.28 -27.96
C TYR A 209 -31.60 7.56 -27.82
N PRO A 210 -32.25 7.17 -26.70
CA PRO A 210 -31.71 6.47 -25.54
C PRO A 210 -31.06 5.12 -25.87
N PRO A 211 -30.11 4.64 -25.04
CA PRO A 211 -29.44 3.37 -25.27
C PRO A 211 -30.44 2.21 -25.29
N GLU A 212 -30.28 1.31 -26.26
CA GLU A 212 -31.11 0.10 -26.41
C GLU A 212 -30.90 -0.90 -25.27
N ASP A 213 -29.67 -0.98 -24.75
CA ASP A 213 -29.29 -1.87 -23.66
C ASP A 213 -29.12 -1.12 -22.34
N MET A 214 -29.41 -1.81 -21.25
CA MET A 214 -29.16 -1.36 -19.89
C MET A 214 -28.23 -2.35 -19.17
N PRO A 215 -27.61 -1.95 -18.04
CA PRO A 215 -26.73 -2.84 -17.31
C PRO A 215 -27.47 -4.10 -16.82
N SER A 216 -26.96 -5.28 -17.18
CA SER A 216 -27.53 -6.59 -16.84
C SER A 216 -27.32 -6.97 -15.38
N TYR A 217 -26.22 -6.54 -14.77
CA TYR A 217 -25.92 -6.82 -13.37
C TYR A 217 -26.83 -6.03 -12.46
N LYS A 218 -27.45 -6.66 -11.47
CA LYS A 218 -28.14 -5.96 -10.37
C LYS A 218 -27.35 -6.17 -9.09
N PRO A 219 -26.85 -5.10 -8.45
CA PRO A 219 -26.26 -5.19 -7.13
C PRO A 219 -27.22 -5.88 -6.15
N SER A 220 -26.73 -6.91 -5.46
CA SER A 220 -27.45 -7.54 -4.36
C SER A 220 -27.59 -6.53 -3.21
N SER A 221 -28.83 -6.30 -2.79
CA SER A 221 -29.21 -5.50 -1.61
C SER A 221 -28.69 -6.10 -0.31
#